data_AF-A0A9P1DMT7-F1
#
_entry.id   AF-A0A9P1DMT7-F1
#
_cell.length_a   1.000
_cell.length_b   1.000
_cell.length_c   1.000
_cell.angle_alpha   90.00
_cell.angle_beta   90.00
_cell.angle_gamma   90.00
#
_symmetry.space_group_name_H-M   'P 1'
#
loop_
_entity.id
_entity.type
_entity.pdbx_description
1 polymer ?
#
loop_
_entity_poly.entity_id
_entity_poly.type
_entity_poly.pdbx_seq_one_letter_code
_entity_poly.pdbx_strand_id
1 'polypeptide(L)'
;MMHSLFVEWIRRHPQNLGVRLRLWYVVSNVDRSPKILALRTEEVRFLKLLKPSGARSNLEELLAAMHHKLDRGCSFSEFPMSYGDATRMPRKGFKLVLLGDASVGKSSILMRFLHNKFSEEIETTVGAAFNTKTIESRGRQVKFEIWDTAGQERFRSLAPMYYRGASAAVVVYDQTNAVTFERAQEWVRQVMSTSANPNIVIALAANKADMEEKRQVPWEKAESFAQQEGLFLLDTSAMSGKNVLRLFEGVAELLPDEPFVPQQRGLQVTSNTQSTAAADGKPPAKRLCCA
;
A
#
# COMPACT_ATOMS: atom_id res chain seq x y z
N MET A 1 -6.74 44.68 -6.78
CA MET A 1 -6.03 43.71 -7.64
C MET A 1 -6.79 42.39 -7.78
N MET A 2 -7.01 41.59 -6.72
CA MET A 2 -7.79 40.33 -6.81
C MET A 2 -9.17 40.47 -7.49
N HIS A 3 -9.91 41.55 -7.20
CA HIS A 3 -11.26 41.76 -7.69
C HIS A 3 -11.38 41.82 -9.24
N SER A 4 -10.40 42.39 -9.94
CA SER A 4 -10.43 42.45 -11.42
C SER A 4 -10.14 41.09 -12.05
N LEU A 5 -9.15 40.36 -11.51
CA LEU A 5 -8.79 39.02 -11.98
C LEU A 5 -9.95 38.02 -11.81
N PHE A 6 -10.70 38.11 -10.71
CA PHE A 6 -11.83 37.22 -10.46
C PHE A 6 -13.03 37.51 -11.38
N VAL A 7 -13.32 38.78 -11.66
CA VAL A 7 -14.38 39.18 -12.62
C VAL A 7 -14.03 38.74 -14.04
N GLU A 8 -12.76 38.88 -14.42
CA GLU A 8 -12.22 38.40 -15.71
C GLU A 8 -12.33 36.87 -15.84
N TRP A 9 -12.06 36.13 -14.76
CA TRP A 9 -12.18 34.67 -14.71
C TRP A 9 -13.63 34.17 -14.83
N ILE A 10 -14.60 34.84 -14.19
CA ILE A 10 -16.03 34.55 -14.34
C ILE A 10 -16.48 34.76 -15.80
N ARG A 11 -16.06 35.86 -16.45
CA ARG A 11 -16.38 36.12 -17.87
C ARG A 11 -15.89 35.03 -18.81
N ARG A 12 -14.70 34.47 -18.57
CA ARG A 12 -14.09 33.46 -19.46
C ARG A 12 -14.71 32.07 -19.33
N HIS A 13 -15.54 31.82 -18.32
CA HIS A 13 -16.03 30.48 -17.98
C HIS A 13 -17.50 30.53 -17.48
N PRO A 14 -18.50 30.63 -18.39
CA PRO A 14 -19.91 30.79 -18.01
C PRO A 14 -20.54 29.52 -17.40
N GLN A 15 -19.93 28.35 -17.59
CA GLN A 15 -20.39 27.10 -17.01
C GLN A 15 -20.25 27.15 -15.47
N ASN A 16 -21.31 26.80 -14.74
CA ASN A 16 -21.38 26.86 -13.26
C ASN A 16 -21.37 28.28 -12.65
N LEU A 17 -21.87 29.29 -13.38
CA LEU A 17 -21.98 30.69 -12.93
C LEU A 17 -22.57 30.84 -11.51
N GLY A 18 -23.59 30.03 -11.16
CA GLY A 18 -24.27 30.10 -9.87
C GLY A 18 -23.44 29.67 -8.65
N VAL A 19 -22.42 28.82 -8.83
CA VAL A 19 -21.46 28.47 -7.76
C VAL A 19 -20.38 29.54 -7.66
N ARG A 20 -19.90 30.03 -8.82
CA ARG A 20 -18.83 31.02 -8.92
C ARG A 20 -19.26 32.40 -8.39
N LEU A 21 -20.51 32.81 -8.62
CA LEU A 21 -21.12 34.01 -8.03
C LEU A 21 -21.28 33.91 -6.51
N ARG A 22 -21.61 32.73 -5.96
CA ARG A 22 -21.67 32.52 -4.49
C ARG A 22 -20.29 32.63 -3.88
N LEU A 23 -19.28 32.01 -4.48
CA LEU A 23 -17.89 32.11 -4.02
C LEU A 23 -17.40 33.57 -4.05
N TRP A 24 -17.68 34.30 -5.13
CA TRP A 24 -17.37 35.72 -5.25
C TRP A 24 -18.08 36.58 -4.21
N TYR A 25 -19.40 36.38 -4.01
CA TYR A 25 -20.18 37.13 -3.02
C TYR A 25 -19.66 36.89 -1.60
N VAL A 26 -19.32 35.64 -1.27
CA VAL A 26 -18.76 35.27 0.02
C VAL A 26 -17.39 35.90 0.23
N VAL A 27 -16.43 35.72 -0.70
CA VAL A 27 -15.06 36.27 -0.60
C VAL A 27 -15.09 37.81 -0.55
N SER A 28 -16.02 38.46 -1.24
CA SER A 28 -16.12 39.93 -1.29
C SER A 28 -16.83 40.56 -0.09
N ASN A 29 -17.56 39.77 0.73
CA ASN A 29 -18.36 40.28 1.86
C ASN A 29 -17.99 39.68 3.23
N VAL A 30 -16.86 38.95 3.36
CA VAL A 30 -16.41 38.31 4.62
C VAL A 30 -16.41 39.25 5.83
N ASP A 31 -16.20 40.56 5.61
CA ASP A 31 -16.05 41.57 6.66
C ASP A 31 -17.30 42.42 6.93
N ARG A 32 -18.45 42.18 6.25
CA ARG A 32 -19.67 43.00 6.45
C ARG A 32 -20.98 42.19 6.47
N SER A 33 -21.60 42.20 7.65
CA SER A 33 -23.01 41.91 7.99
C SER A 33 -23.43 40.44 8.26
N PRO A 34 -24.48 40.20 9.08
CA PRO A 34 -24.75 38.89 9.69
C PRO A 34 -25.78 38.01 8.94
N LYS A 35 -26.26 38.42 7.76
CA LYS A 35 -27.39 37.76 7.06
C LYS A 35 -26.95 36.84 5.92
N ILE A 36 -26.29 35.72 6.26
CA ILE A 36 -26.03 34.63 5.30
C ILE A 36 -27.21 33.64 5.33
N LEU A 37 -28.29 34.00 4.62
CA LEU A 37 -29.52 33.20 4.48
C LEU A 37 -29.64 32.69 3.03
N ALA A 38 -28.79 31.74 2.63
CA ALA A 38 -28.92 30.94 1.39
C ALA A 38 -27.85 29.83 1.23
N LEU A 39 -26.97 29.60 2.20
CA LEU A 39 -25.95 28.54 2.16
C LEU A 39 -26.42 27.32 2.93
N ARG A 40 -26.18 26.11 2.40
CA ARG A 40 -26.42 24.85 3.12
C ARG A 40 -25.48 24.77 4.33
N THR A 41 -25.87 24.00 5.34
CA THR A 41 -25.20 23.92 6.65
C THR A 41 -23.71 23.58 6.58
N GLU A 42 -23.28 22.89 5.52
CA GLU A 42 -21.90 22.50 5.25
C GLU A 42 -21.05 23.65 4.68
N GLU A 43 -21.60 24.46 3.77
CA GLU A 43 -20.95 25.64 3.20
C GLU A 43 -20.66 26.68 4.30
N VAL A 44 -21.58 26.87 5.25
CA VAL A 44 -21.39 27.75 6.42
C VAL A 44 -20.33 27.20 7.40
N ARG A 45 -20.18 25.88 7.52
CA ARG A 45 -19.10 25.26 8.32
C ARG A 45 -17.73 25.47 7.66
N PHE A 46 -17.63 25.29 6.34
CA PHE A 46 -16.41 25.52 5.58
C PHE A 46 -15.89 26.95 5.73
N LEU A 47 -16.79 27.95 5.71
CA LEU A 47 -16.42 29.36 5.87
C LEU A 47 -16.02 29.75 7.30
N LYS A 48 -16.53 29.06 8.33
CA LYS A 48 -16.05 29.25 9.72
C LYS A 48 -14.63 28.72 9.93
N LEU A 49 -14.22 27.68 9.19
CA LEU A 49 -12.87 27.11 9.22
C LEU A 49 -11.81 27.99 8.53
N LEU A 50 -12.22 28.91 7.66
CA LEU A 50 -11.30 29.81 6.92
C LEU A 50 -10.95 31.11 7.67
N LYS A 51 -11.45 31.34 8.89
CA LYS A 51 -10.99 32.46 9.72
C LYS A 51 -9.58 32.16 10.26
N PRO A 52 -8.55 32.96 9.89
CA PRO A 52 -7.17 32.51 10.06
C PRO A 52 -6.60 32.81 11.44
N SER A 53 -6.08 31.78 12.11
CA SER A 53 -4.97 31.93 13.03
C SER A 53 -3.64 32.03 12.24
N GLY A 54 -3.34 33.23 11.74
CA GLY A 54 -1.96 33.65 11.38
C GLY A 54 -1.41 33.30 9.98
N ALA A 55 -1.80 32.21 9.33
CA ALA A 55 -1.10 31.72 8.12
C ALA A 55 -1.61 32.34 6.79
N ARG A 56 -1.17 33.56 6.45
CA ARG A 56 -1.49 34.21 5.15
C ARG A 56 -0.84 33.55 3.93
N SER A 57 0.26 32.80 4.10
CA SER A 57 1.04 32.17 3.03
C SER A 57 0.28 31.07 2.27
N ASN A 58 -0.63 30.35 2.93
CA ASN A 58 -1.17 29.10 2.40
C ASN A 58 -2.43 29.29 1.54
N LEU A 59 -3.01 30.50 1.52
CA LEU A 59 -4.30 30.75 0.87
C LEU A 59 -4.19 30.71 -0.66
N GLU A 60 -3.09 31.20 -1.26
CA GLU A 60 -2.92 31.18 -2.72
C GLU A 60 -2.65 29.76 -3.24
N GLU A 61 -1.87 28.94 -2.53
CA GLU A 61 -1.69 27.52 -2.87
C GLU A 61 -3.01 26.74 -2.78
N LEU A 62 -3.81 27.00 -1.73
CA LEU A 62 -5.12 26.38 -1.51
C LEU A 62 -6.09 26.77 -2.64
N LEU A 63 -6.09 28.04 -3.05
CA LEU A 63 -6.85 28.51 -4.20
C LEU A 63 -6.34 27.90 -5.52
N ALA A 64 -5.03 27.82 -5.75
CA ALA A 64 -4.46 27.20 -6.95
C ALA A 64 -4.80 25.71 -7.06
N ALA A 65 -4.71 24.97 -5.95
CA ALA A 65 -5.10 23.57 -5.88
C ALA A 65 -6.62 23.35 -6.08
N MET A 66 -7.45 24.27 -5.59
CA MET A 66 -8.90 24.27 -5.86
C MET A 66 -9.22 24.53 -7.33
N HIS A 67 -8.60 25.53 -7.98
CA HIS A 67 -8.79 25.82 -9.40
C HIS A 67 -8.42 24.59 -10.26
N HIS A 68 -7.22 24.04 -10.06
CA HIS A 68 -6.73 22.88 -10.83
C HIS A 68 -7.61 21.62 -10.70
N LYS A 69 -8.32 21.44 -9.59
CA LYS A 69 -9.29 20.33 -9.41
C LYS A 69 -10.67 20.64 -10.00
N LEU A 70 -11.16 21.87 -9.86
CA LEU A 70 -12.46 22.27 -10.41
C LEU A 70 -12.45 22.31 -11.95
N ASP A 71 -11.34 22.70 -12.57
CA ASP A 71 -11.17 22.69 -14.03
C ASP A 71 -11.08 21.26 -14.61
N ARG A 72 -10.86 20.24 -13.77
CA ARG A 72 -10.93 18.81 -14.13
C ARG A 72 -12.31 18.17 -13.89
N GLY A 73 -13.30 18.94 -13.43
CA GLY A 73 -14.67 18.45 -13.22
C GLY A 73 -14.90 17.60 -11.97
N CYS A 74 -13.94 17.56 -11.03
CA CYS A 74 -14.10 16.84 -9.76
C CYS A 74 -15.31 17.35 -8.94
N SER A 75 -16.08 16.41 -8.37
CA SER A 75 -17.25 16.74 -7.56
C SER A 75 -16.85 17.31 -6.19
N PHE A 76 -17.72 18.12 -5.57
CA PHE A 76 -17.40 18.73 -4.26
C PHE A 76 -17.22 17.69 -3.12
N SER A 77 -17.80 16.49 -3.29
CA SER A 77 -17.61 15.31 -2.44
C SER A 77 -16.19 14.71 -2.48
N GLU A 78 -15.34 15.08 -3.45
CA GLU A 78 -13.95 14.60 -3.57
C GLU A 78 -12.93 15.53 -2.86
N PHE A 79 -13.41 16.57 -2.18
CA PHE A 79 -12.55 17.45 -1.38
C PHE A 79 -12.44 16.93 0.06
N PRO A 80 -11.22 16.78 0.61
CA PRO A 80 -11.05 16.43 2.01
C PRO A 80 -11.54 17.58 2.90
N MET A 81 -12.64 17.36 3.63
CA MET A 81 -13.08 18.29 4.67
C MET A 81 -12.14 18.24 5.87
N SER A 82 -11.86 19.42 6.45
CA SER A 82 -10.96 19.71 7.58
C SER A 82 -9.50 19.99 7.21
N TYR A 83 -9.13 21.27 7.30
CA TYR A 83 -7.73 21.73 7.29
C TYR A 83 -7.01 21.54 8.65
N GLY A 84 -7.67 20.89 9.63
CA GLY A 84 -7.09 20.54 10.93
C GLY A 84 -6.63 19.08 11.05
N ASP A 85 -6.86 18.23 10.05
CA ASP A 85 -6.44 16.81 10.05
C ASP A 85 -5.92 16.36 8.67
N ALA A 86 -5.15 17.22 8.01
CA ALA A 86 -4.46 16.89 6.75
C ALA A 86 -3.43 15.74 6.90
N THR A 87 -3.20 15.27 8.13
CA THR A 87 -2.37 14.12 8.50
C THR A 87 -3.06 12.76 8.38
N ARG A 88 -4.39 12.70 8.22
CA ARG A 88 -5.18 11.44 8.21
C ARG A 88 -5.98 11.16 6.94
N MET A 89 -5.38 11.41 5.77
CA MET A 89 -5.62 10.44 4.70
C MET A 89 -5.08 9.09 5.19
N PRO A 90 -5.85 7.97 5.10
CA PRO A 90 -5.37 6.68 5.59
C PRO A 90 -4.13 6.29 4.79
N ARG A 91 -2.95 6.40 5.41
CA ARG A 91 -1.69 6.01 4.78
C ARG A 91 -1.83 4.55 4.36
N LYS A 92 -1.71 4.30 3.05
CA LYS A 92 -1.71 2.96 2.48
C LYS A 92 -0.68 2.12 3.23
N GLY A 93 -1.02 0.87 3.55
CA GLY A 93 -0.09 0.00 4.24
C GLY A 93 1.04 -0.45 3.31
N PHE A 94 2.19 -0.73 3.90
CA PHE A 94 3.26 -1.46 3.24
C PHE A 94 2.92 -2.95 3.32
N LYS A 95 2.57 -3.53 2.17
CA LYS A 95 2.36 -4.97 2.06
C LYS A 95 3.67 -5.70 2.35
N LEU A 96 3.67 -6.52 3.39
CA LEU A 96 4.79 -7.34 3.83
C LEU A 96 4.39 -8.82 3.75
N VAL A 97 5.27 -9.68 3.26
CA VAL A 97 5.04 -11.14 3.23
C VAL A 97 6.04 -11.86 4.13
N LEU A 98 5.61 -12.94 4.76
CA LEU A 98 6.50 -13.90 5.44
C LEU A 98 6.66 -15.13 4.55
N LEU A 99 7.89 -15.48 4.20
CA LEU A 99 8.25 -16.60 3.32
C LEU A 99 9.26 -17.52 3.99
N GLY A 100 9.43 -18.74 3.46
CA GLY A 100 10.23 -19.80 4.07
C GLY A 100 9.41 -21.06 4.37
N ASP A 101 10.08 -22.15 4.66
CA ASP A 101 9.50 -23.50 4.74
C ASP A 101 8.53 -23.70 5.93
N ALA A 102 7.93 -24.88 6.02
CA ALA A 102 7.13 -25.28 7.16
C ALA A 102 8.00 -25.32 8.43
N SER A 103 7.41 -25.03 9.60
CA SER A 103 8.06 -25.16 10.92
C SER A 103 9.33 -24.32 11.18
N VAL A 104 9.73 -23.42 10.27
CA VAL A 104 10.79 -22.41 10.51
C VAL A 104 10.35 -21.30 11.47
N GLY A 105 9.05 -21.19 11.78
CA GLY A 105 8.51 -20.26 12.79
C GLY A 105 8.04 -18.89 12.30
N LYS A 106 7.65 -18.74 11.01
CA LYS A 106 7.05 -17.51 10.46
C LYS A 106 5.90 -16.96 11.31
N SER A 107 4.90 -17.80 11.56
CA SER A 107 3.71 -17.48 12.36
C SER A 107 4.09 -17.20 13.82
N SER A 108 5.10 -17.89 14.36
CA SER A 108 5.65 -17.64 15.70
C SER A 108 6.31 -16.26 15.81
N ILE A 109 7.10 -15.85 14.80
CA ILE A 109 7.67 -14.50 14.69
C ILE A 109 6.54 -13.47 14.60
N LEU A 110 5.50 -13.74 13.80
CA LEU A 110 4.36 -12.82 13.68
C LEU A 110 3.60 -12.68 15.00
N MET A 111 3.29 -13.77 15.70
CA MET A 111 2.61 -13.75 16.99
C MET A 111 3.45 -13.01 18.05
N ARG A 112 4.77 -13.23 18.06
CA ARG A 112 5.71 -12.49 18.92
C ARG A 112 5.71 -11.00 18.57
N PHE A 113 5.72 -10.64 17.29
CA PHE A 113 5.67 -9.23 16.86
C PHE A 113 4.33 -8.56 17.19
N LEU A 114 3.20 -9.19 16.90
CA LEU A 114 1.87 -8.62 17.10
C LEU A 114 1.52 -8.48 18.58
N HIS A 115 1.65 -9.57 19.34
CA HIS A 115 1.07 -9.73 20.69
C HIS A 115 2.10 -9.90 21.81
N ASN A 116 3.40 -9.94 21.49
CA ASN A 116 4.47 -10.32 22.42
C ASN A 116 4.21 -11.66 23.14
N LYS A 117 3.70 -12.65 22.39
CA LYS A 117 3.43 -14.01 22.87
C LYS A 117 4.15 -15.03 22.01
N PHE A 118 4.42 -16.19 22.60
CA PHE A 118 4.92 -17.38 21.94
C PHE A 118 4.11 -18.59 22.43
N SER A 119 3.93 -19.56 21.56
CA SER A 119 3.36 -20.88 21.85
C SER A 119 4.19 -21.90 21.09
N GLU A 120 4.51 -23.03 21.71
CA GLU A 120 5.13 -24.17 21.04
C GLU A 120 4.10 -24.89 20.16
N GLU A 121 2.86 -24.96 20.66
CA GLU A 121 1.69 -25.42 19.91
C GLU A 121 1.16 -24.26 19.05
N ILE A 122 1.57 -24.24 17.78
CA ILE A 122 1.00 -23.39 16.73
C ILE A 122 0.53 -24.31 15.61
N GLU A 123 -0.76 -24.24 15.29
CA GLU A 123 -1.33 -24.98 14.16
C GLU A 123 -0.68 -24.57 12.84
N THR A 124 -0.56 -25.52 11.90
CA THR A 124 0.02 -25.23 10.59
C THR A 124 -0.85 -24.27 9.79
N THR A 125 -0.35 -23.08 9.47
CA THR A 125 -1.07 -22.09 8.64
C THR A 125 -1.55 -22.70 7.33
N VAL A 126 -2.86 -22.66 7.09
CA VAL A 126 -3.51 -23.10 5.84
C VAL A 126 -3.67 -21.89 4.93
N GLY A 127 -3.13 -21.95 3.71
CA GLY A 127 -3.20 -20.83 2.75
C GLY A 127 -2.35 -19.63 3.19
N ALA A 128 -2.99 -18.50 3.47
CA ALA A 128 -2.32 -17.33 4.05
C ALA A 128 -3.23 -16.54 4.99
N ALA A 129 -2.70 -16.13 6.14
CA ALA A 129 -3.38 -15.27 7.11
C ALA A 129 -2.97 -13.80 6.94
N PHE A 130 -3.95 -12.90 7.02
CA PHE A 130 -3.74 -11.46 6.89
C PHE A 130 -3.81 -10.77 8.26
N ASN A 131 -2.79 -9.98 8.58
CA ASN A 131 -2.71 -9.19 9.80
C ASN A 131 -2.27 -7.75 9.50
N THR A 132 -2.57 -6.82 10.40
CA THR A 132 -2.05 -5.45 10.28
C THR A 132 -1.46 -4.97 11.59
N LYS A 133 -0.36 -4.21 11.50
CA LYS A 133 0.24 -3.55 12.66
C LYS A 133 0.92 -2.25 12.23
N THR A 134 0.61 -1.16 12.93
CA THR A 134 1.34 0.10 12.80
C THR A 134 2.45 0.14 13.84
N ILE A 135 3.65 0.51 13.42
CA ILE A 135 4.77 0.87 14.31
C ILE A 135 5.23 2.29 14.02
N GLU A 136 5.94 2.88 14.98
CA GLU A 136 6.66 4.13 14.77
C GLU A 136 8.13 3.80 14.54
N SER A 137 8.72 4.29 13.45
CA SER A 137 10.13 4.12 13.10
C SER A 137 10.67 5.44 12.58
N ARG A 138 11.77 5.93 13.17
CA ARG A 138 12.39 7.24 12.88
C ARG A 138 11.40 8.43 12.85
N GLY A 139 10.40 8.44 13.74
CA GLY A 139 9.36 9.47 13.79
C GLY A 139 8.28 9.37 12.70
N ARG A 140 8.31 8.31 11.87
CA ARG A 140 7.31 8.00 10.84
C ARG A 140 6.44 6.83 11.31
N GLN A 141 5.13 6.97 11.20
CA GLN A 141 4.22 5.83 11.37
C GLN A 141 4.22 4.95 10.10
N VAL A 142 4.62 3.70 10.27
CA VAL A 142 4.65 2.67 9.22
C VAL A 142 3.57 1.63 9.54
N LYS A 143 2.53 1.58 8.71
CA LYS A 143 1.49 0.55 8.77
C LYS A 143 1.92 -0.64 7.92
N PHE A 144 2.14 -1.79 8.54
CA PHE A 144 2.34 -3.06 7.83
C PHE A 144 1.01 -3.76 7.55
N GLU A 145 0.92 -4.34 6.35
CA GLU A 145 -0.15 -5.24 5.89
C GLU A 145 0.50 -6.61 5.65
N ILE A 146 0.50 -7.45 6.69
CA ILE A 146 1.34 -8.64 6.81
C ILE A 146 0.57 -9.88 6.35
N TRP A 147 1.20 -10.63 5.45
CA TRP A 147 0.71 -11.92 4.95
C TRP A 147 1.61 -13.04 5.50
N ASP A 148 1.10 -13.82 6.46
CA ASP A 148 1.73 -15.07 6.89
C ASP A 148 1.29 -16.20 5.97
N THR A 149 2.21 -16.75 5.17
CA THR A 149 1.87 -17.82 4.22
C THR A 149 2.18 -19.19 4.78
N ALA A 150 1.39 -20.19 4.37
CA ALA A 150 1.72 -21.60 4.55
C ALA A 150 3.15 -21.88 4.04
N GLY A 151 3.98 -22.50 4.88
CA GLY A 151 5.34 -22.89 4.50
C GLY A 151 5.46 -24.21 3.74
N GLN A 152 4.34 -24.90 3.50
CA GLN A 152 4.39 -26.22 2.86
C GLN A 152 4.79 -26.08 1.38
N GLU A 153 5.81 -26.83 1.02
CA GLU A 153 6.33 -27.04 -0.33
C GLU A 153 5.23 -27.34 -1.36
N ARG A 154 4.18 -28.07 -0.98
CA ARG A 154 3.00 -28.35 -1.84
C ARG A 154 2.26 -27.09 -2.32
N PHE A 155 2.36 -25.96 -1.62
CA PHE A 155 1.75 -24.69 -1.99
C PHE A 155 2.72 -23.68 -2.60
N ARG A 156 3.97 -24.08 -2.89
CA ARG A 156 5.01 -23.18 -3.42
C ARG A 156 4.65 -22.53 -4.77
N SER A 157 3.84 -23.21 -5.58
CA SER A 157 3.29 -22.67 -6.84
C SER A 157 2.33 -21.48 -6.63
N LEU A 158 1.74 -21.34 -5.43
CA LEU A 158 0.87 -20.22 -5.08
C LEU A 158 1.66 -18.98 -4.63
N ALA A 159 2.90 -19.13 -4.16
CA ALA A 159 3.69 -18.04 -3.58
C ALA A 159 3.75 -16.74 -4.43
N PRO A 160 3.86 -16.78 -5.78
CA PRO A 160 3.80 -15.58 -6.62
C PRO A 160 2.55 -14.72 -6.41
N MET A 161 1.41 -15.30 -6.01
CA MET A 161 0.20 -14.53 -5.72
C MET A 161 0.34 -13.70 -4.43
N TYR A 162 1.09 -14.21 -3.45
CA TYR A 162 1.21 -13.58 -2.13
C TYR A 162 2.19 -12.40 -2.16
N TYR A 163 3.37 -12.54 -2.78
CA TYR A 163 4.34 -11.44 -2.86
C TYR A 163 4.12 -10.45 -4.00
N ARG A 164 3.13 -10.68 -4.89
CA ARG A 164 2.74 -9.68 -5.90
C ARG A 164 2.35 -8.34 -5.25
N GLY A 165 3.06 -7.28 -5.61
CA GLY A 165 2.86 -5.94 -5.05
C GLY A 165 3.31 -5.79 -3.59
N ALA A 166 4.12 -6.71 -3.07
CA ALA A 166 4.76 -6.52 -1.76
C ALA A 166 5.77 -5.35 -1.82
N SER A 167 5.79 -4.55 -0.75
CA SER A 167 6.84 -3.55 -0.52
C SER A 167 8.02 -4.17 0.22
N ALA A 168 7.77 -5.21 1.03
CA ALA A 168 8.81 -5.98 1.72
C ALA A 168 8.51 -7.49 1.75
N ALA A 169 9.56 -8.29 1.87
CA ALA A 169 9.51 -9.71 2.15
C ALA A 169 10.45 -10.06 3.32
N VAL A 170 9.97 -10.86 4.26
CA VAL A 170 10.80 -11.47 5.32
C VAL A 170 10.90 -12.95 5.01
N VAL A 171 12.09 -13.39 4.62
CA VAL A 171 12.39 -14.81 4.38
C VAL A 171 12.97 -15.39 5.67
N VAL A 172 12.30 -16.40 6.23
CA VAL A 172 12.65 -17.02 7.50
C VAL A 172 13.25 -18.41 7.24
N TYR A 173 14.35 -18.72 7.92
CA TYR A 173 14.89 -20.08 8.00
C TYR A 173 15.14 -20.48 9.45
N ASP A 174 15.32 -21.77 9.69
CA ASP A 174 15.68 -22.34 10.98
C ASP A 174 17.21 -22.50 11.05
N GLN A 175 17.88 -21.79 11.95
CA GLN A 175 19.35 -21.87 12.05
C GLN A 175 19.84 -23.27 12.47
N THR A 176 18.97 -24.09 13.05
CA THR A 176 19.24 -25.47 13.46
C THR A 176 19.01 -26.50 12.35
N ASN A 177 18.60 -26.07 11.15
CA ASN A 177 18.35 -26.94 10.01
C ASN A 177 18.86 -26.33 8.70
N ALA A 178 20.03 -26.80 8.24
CA ALA A 178 20.70 -26.27 7.06
C ALA A 178 19.86 -26.33 5.76
N VAL A 179 18.98 -27.33 5.61
CA VAL A 179 18.11 -27.45 4.41
C VAL A 179 17.17 -26.25 4.30
N THR A 180 16.66 -25.75 5.43
CA THR A 180 15.74 -24.59 5.42
C THR A 180 16.45 -23.30 4.99
N PHE A 181 17.75 -23.18 5.21
CA PHE A 181 18.55 -22.05 4.71
C PHE A 181 18.72 -22.12 3.19
N GLU A 182 19.03 -23.29 2.64
CA GLU A 182 19.13 -23.50 1.18
C GLU A 182 17.80 -23.14 0.49
N ARG A 183 16.67 -23.58 1.07
CA ARG A 183 15.33 -23.21 0.60
C ARG A 183 15.05 -21.72 0.76
N ALA A 184 15.49 -21.07 1.82
CA ALA A 184 15.41 -19.61 1.97
C ALA A 184 16.20 -18.87 0.89
N GLN A 185 17.38 -19.37 0.46
CA GLN A 185 18.09 -18.77 -0.67
C GLN A 185 17.30 -18.86 -1.98
N GLU A 186 16.65 -20.00 -2.24
CA GLU A 186 15.76 -20.15 -3.39
C GLU A 186 14.56 -19.17 -3.30
N TRP A 187 13.98 -18.97 -2.10
CA TRP A 187 12.91 -18.01 -1.87
C TRP A 187 13.33 -16.57 -2.18
N VAL A 188 14.52 -16.15 -1.74
CA VAL A 188 15.09 -14.82 -2.07
C VAL A 188 15.22 -14.64 -3.58
N ARG A 189 15.88 -15.56 -4.28
CA ARG A 189 16.08 -15.50 -5.74
C ARG A 189 14.75 -15.53 -6.51
N GLN A 190 13.77 -16.29 -6.02
CA GLN A 190 12.42 -16.31 -6.61
C GLN A 190 11.72 -14.95 -6.45
N VAL A 191 11.78 -14.33 -5.27
CA VAL A 191 11.19 -13.00 -5.04
C VAL A 191 11.87 -11.95 -5.91
N MET A 192 13.20 -11.93 -5.98
CA MET A 192 13.94 -10.98 -6.82
C MET A 192 13.63 -11.12 -8.31
N SER A 193 13.53 -12.34 -8.82
CA SER A 193 13.28 -12.58 -10.26
C SER A 193 11.82 -12.35 -10.69
N THR A 194 10.86 -12.36 -9.76
CA THR A 194 9.42 -12.28 -10.09
C THR A 194 8.65 -11.16 -9.40
N SER A 195 9.27 -10.38 -8.52
CA SER A 195 8.66 -9.20 -7.91
C SER A 195 8.37 -8.13 -8.96
N ALA A 196 7.12 -7.65 -8.99
CA ALA A 196 6.74 -6.49 -9.79
C ALA A 196 7.28 -5.16 -9.22
N ASN A 197 7.79 -5.18 -7.98
CA ASN A 197 8.46 -4.05 -7.33
C ASN A 197 9.98 -4.26 -7.40
N PRO A 198 10.73 -3.45 -8.17
CA PRO A 198 12.20 -3.58 -8.25
C PRO A 198 12.89 -3.14 -6.96
N ASN A 199 12.21 -2.33 -6.12
CA ASN A 199 12.71 -1.80 -4.86
C ASN A 199 12.08 -2.54 -3.67
N ILE A 200 11.90 -3.86 -3.79
CA ILE A 200 11.37 -4.68 -2.68
C ILE A 200 12.43 -4.86 -1.60
N VAL A 201 12.12 -4.48 -0.37
CA VAL A 201 13.01 -4.71 0.78
C VAL A 201 12.94 -6.18 1.17
N ILE A 202 14.06 -6.89 1.10
CA ILE A 202 14.14 -8.30 1.51
C ILE A 202 14.97 -8.42 2.79
N ALA A 203 14.35 -8.94 3.84
CA ALA A 203 15.01 -9.30 5.08
C ALA A 203 15.16 -10.83 5.20
N LEU A 204 16.30 -11.27 5.71
CA LEU A 204 16.60 -12.68 5.99
C LEU A 204 16.64 -12.88 7.50
N ALA A 205 15.77 -13.73 8.04
CA ALA A 205 15.67 -14.00 9.47
C ALA A 205 16.16 -15.42 9.79
N ALA A 206 17.29 -15.51 10.50
CA ALA A 206 17.80 -16.75 11.06
C ALA A 206 17.07 -17.02 12.37
N ASN A 207 15.96 -17.76 12.33
CA ASN A 207 15.13 -18.00 13.51
C ASN A 207 15.65 -19.16 14.36
N LYS A 208 15.14 -19.24 15.60
CA LYS A 208 15.56 -20.17 16.67
C LYS A 208 16.97 -19.88 17.21
N ALA A 209 17.33 -18.60 17.29
CA ALA A 209 18.56 -18.11 17.94
C ALA A 209 18.66 -18.43 19.45
N ASP A 210 17.59 -18.93 20.06
CA ASP A 210 17.58 -19.55 21.39
C ASP A 210 18.26 -20.92 21.43
N MET A 211 18.35 -21.64 20.30
CA MET A 211 18.98 -22.96 20.19
C MET A 211 20.38 -22.86 19.57
N GLU A 212 21.21 -21.96 20.09
CA GLU A 212 22.54 -21.64 19.53
C GLU A 212 23.47 -22.86 19.47
N GLU A 213 23.44 -23.72 20.50
CA GLU A 213 24.20 -24.99 20.55
C GLU A 213 23.84 -25.98 19.43
N LYS A 214 22.67 -25.81 18.80
CA LYS A 214 22.16 -26.66 17.70
C LYS A 214 22.32 -25.99 16.34
N ARG A 215 23.01 -24.83 16.24
CA ARG A 215 23.24 -24.12 14.97
C ARG A 215 23.92 -25.04 13.95
N GLN A 216 23.26 -25.25 12.82
CA GLN A 216 23.80 -25.95 11.64
C GLN A 216 24.24 -24.97 10.53
N VAL A 217 23.80 -23.71 10.60
CA VAL A 217 24.13 -22.65 9.63
C VAL A 217 25.08 -21.64 10.30
N PRO A 218 26.38 -21.65 9.94
CA PRO A 218 27.35 -20.65 10.42
C PRO A 218 26.88 -19.23 10.08
N TRP A 219 27.11 -18.28 10.98
CA TRP A 219 26.67 -16.89 10.79
C TRP A 219 27.30 -16.28 9.54
N GLU A 220 28.58 -16.56 9.32
CA GLU A 220 29.40 -16.09 8.20
C GLU A 220 28.83 -16.56 6.84
N LYS A 221 28.23 -17.76 6.80
CA LYS A 221 27.57 -18.28 5.59
C LYS A 221 26.28 -17.50 5.27
N ALA A 222 25.52 -17.15 6.30
CA ALA A 222 24.30 -16.34 6.15
C ALA A 222 24.63 -14.88 5.81
N GLU A 223 25.65 -14.32 6.46
CA GLU A 223 26.13 -12.95 6.27
C GLU A 223 26.72 -12.75 4.88
N SER A 224 27.59 -13.65 4.41
CA SER A 224 28.13 -13.61 3.05
C SER A 224 27.03 -13.66 1.98
N PHE A 225 26.03 -14.53 2.15
CA PHE A 225 24.86 -14.57 1.26
C PHE A 225 24.02 -13.28 1.32
N ALA A 226 23.78 -12.74 2.52
CA ALA A 226 23.04 -11.50 2.69
C ALA A 226 23.77 -10.29 2.07
N GLN A 227 25.10 -10.22 2.18
CA GLN A 227 25.90 -9.16 1.55
C GLN A 227 25.89 -9.27 0.02
N GLN A 228 26.01 -10.49 -0.53
CA GLN A 228 25.98 -10.74 -1.98
C GLN A 228 24.65 -10.32 -2.62
N GLU A 229 23.54 -10.60 -1.94
CA GLU A 229 22.18 -10.36 -2.44
C GLU A 229 21.57 -9.04 -1.89
N GLY A 230 22.30 -8.26 -1.09
CA GLY A 230 21.85 -6.97 -0.55
C GLY A 230 20.70 -7.05 0.48
N LEU A 231 20.66 -8.12 1.29
CA LEU A 231 19.57 -8.43 2.23
C LEU A 231 19.81 -7.83 3.62
N PHE A 232 18.73 -7.49 4.32
CA PHE A 232 18.79 -7.17 5.75
C PHE A 232 18.77 -8.45 6.60
N LEU A 233 19.93 -8.87 7.12
CA LEU A 233 20.06 -10.09 7.93
C LEU A 233 19.95 -9.81 9.44
N LEU A 234 19.18 -10.65 10.14
CA LEU A 234 19.18 -10.73 11.61
C LEU A 234 19.06 -12.18 12.09
N ASP A 235 19.72 -12.50 13.19
CA ASP A 235 19.36 -13.64 14.02
C ASP A 235 18.12 -13.29 14.86
N THR A 236 17.19 -14.22 15.01
CA THR A 236 15.91 -13.98 15.66
C THR A 236 15.47 -15.18 16.48
N SER A 237 14.65 -14.93 17.50
CA SER A 237 14.03 -16.00 18.28
C SER A 237 12.60 -15.59 18.59
N ALA A 238 11.63 -16.29 17.99
CA ALA A 238 10.23 -16.15 18.37
C ALA A 238 9.98 -16.52 19.85
N MET A 239 10.73 -17.50 20.36
CA MET A 239 10.63 -17.99 21.74
C MET A 239 11.04 -16.92 22.75
N SER A 240 12.28 -16.43 22.70
CA SER A 240 12.79 -15.40 23.62
C SER A 240 12.35 -13.97 23.26
N GLY A 241 11.95 -13.73 22.02
CA GLY A 241 11.69 -12.40 21.48
C GLY A 241 12.92 -11.68 20.90
N LYS A 242 14.13 -12.29 20.98
CA LYS A 242 15.38 -11.71 20.46
C LYS A 242 15.20 -11.22 19.03
N ASN A 243 15.52 -9.93 18.82
CA ASN A 243 15.51 -9.22 17.54
C ASN A 243 14.20 -9.23 16.73
N VAL A 244 13.09 -9.81 17.23
CA VAL A 244 11.83 -9.84 16.47
C VAL A 244 11.30 -8.44 16.21
N LEU A 245 11.33 -7.53 17.20
CA LEU A 245 10.95 -6.13 16.96
C LEU A 245 11.94 -5.43 16.01
N ARG A 246 13.25 -5.63 16.20
CA ARG A 246 14.31 -5.05 15.36
C ARG A 246 14.19 -5.44 13.88
N LEU A 247 13.71 -6.65 13.59
CA LEU A 247 13.44 -7.12 12.23
C LEU A 247 12.41 -6.24 11.51
N PHE A 248 11.26 -5.98 12.14
CA PHE A 248 10.22 -5.13 11.56
C PHE A 248 10.57 -3.64 11.58
N GLU A 249 11.31 -3.18 12.60
CA GLU A 249 11.86 -1.82 12.62
C GLU A 249 12.85 -1.58 11.47
N GLY A 250 13.84 -2.45 11.28
CA GLY A 250 14.83 -2.32 10.21
C GLY A 250 14.20 -2.39 8.81
N VAL A 251 13.20 -3.26 8.61
CA VAL A 251 12.40 -3.24 7.37
C VAL A 251 11.64 -1.91 7.21
N ALA A 252 11.08 -1.34 8.28
CA ALA A 252 10.41 -0.04 8.24
C ALA A 252 11.37 1.14 7.97
N GLU A 253 12.65 1.02 8.32
CA GLU A 253 13.69 2.02 8.02
C GLU A 253 14.17 1.97 6.56
N LEU A 254 14.18 0.78 5.94
CA LEU A 254 14.57 0.57 4.55
C LEU A 254 13.42 0.83 3.55
N LEU A 255 12.17 0.84 4.01
CA LEU A 255 11.00 1.10 3.17
C LEU A 255 10.88 2.59 2.80
N PRO A 256 10.57 2.92 1.53
CA PRO A 256 10.37 4.30 1.07
C PRO A 256 9.23 5.01 1.80
N ASP A 257 9.15 6.34 1.68
CA ASP A 257 8.11 7.15 2.35
C ASP A 257 6.68 6.79 1.94
N GLU A 258 6.48 6.50 0.64
CA GLU A 258 5.22 6.03 0.08
C GLU A 258 5.28 4.55 -0.31
N PRO A 259 4.22 3.76 -0.07
CA PRO A 259 4.18 2.35 -0.43
C PRO A 259 4.03 2.14 -1.93
N PHE A 260 4.65 1.05 -2.42
CA PHE A 260 4.59 0.68 -3.83
C PHE A 260 3.14 0.37 -4.26
N VAL A 261 2.65 1.10 -5.27
CA VAL A 261 1.37 0.83 -5.92
C VAL A 261 1.64 0.19 -7.29
N PRO A 262 1.31 -1.09 -7.49
CA PRO A 262 1.41 -1.71 -8.81
C PRO A 262 0.55 -0.94 -9.81
N GLN A 263 1.13 -0.51 -10.93
CA GLN A 263 0.34 0.01 -12.05
C GLN A 263 -0.62 -1.09 -12.55
N GLN A 264 -1.91 -0.89 -12.34
CA GLN A 264 -2.92 -1.68 -13.03
C GLN A 264 -2.84 -1.33 -14.51
N ARG A 265 -2.21 -2.19 -15.32
CA ARG A 265 -2.54 -2.27 -16.74
C ARG A 265 -3.99 -2.73 -16.81
N GLY A 266 -4.90 -1.77 -16.96
CA GLY A 266 -6.31 -2.07 -17.14
C GLY A 266 -6.47 -3.00 -18.35
N LEU A 267 -7.33 -4.02 -18.22
CA LEU A 267 -7.83 -4.71 -19.40
C LEU A 267 -8.55 -3.66 -20.25
N GLN A 268 -7.91 -3.22 -21.34
CA GLN A 268 -8.64 -2.58 -22.41
C GLN A 268 -9.49 -3.66 -23.07
N VAL A 269 -10.72 -3.80 -22.57
CA VAL A 269 -11.77 -4.53 -23.28
C VAL A 269 -12.07 -3.74 -24.53
N THR A 270 -11.40 -4.08 -25.63
CA THR A 270 -11.74 -3.58 -26.95
C THR A 270 -13.09 -4.18 -27.33
N SER A 271 -14.16 -3.45 -27.03
CA SER A 271 -15.50 -3.76 -27.49
C SER A 271 -15.55 -3.59 -29.01
N ASN A 272 -15.15 -4.63 -29.73
CA ASN A 272 -15.39 -4.76 -31.17
C ASN A 272 -16.89 -5.00 -31.38
N THR A 273 -17.66 -3.92 -31.27
CA THR A 273 -19.06 -3.87 -31.70
C THR A 273 -19.09 -3.83 -33.23
N GLN A 274 -18.79 -4.97 -33.88
CA GLN A 274 -19.06 -5.13 -35.29
C GLN A 274 -20.56 -5.31 -35.50
N SER A 275 -21.19 -4.23 -35.94
CA SER A 275 -22.54 -4.23 -36.47
C SER A 275 -22.60 -5.09 -37.74
N THR A 276 -23.42 -6.14 -37.71
CA THR A 276 -23.92 -6.80 -38.94
C THR A 276 -25.44 -6.86 -38.86
N ALA A 277 -26.09 -5.97 -39.61
CA ALA A 277 -27.53 -6.03 -39.84
C ALA A 277 -27.89 -7.18 -40.80
N ALA A 278 -29.15 -7.59 -40.74
CA ALA A 278 -29.76 -8.74 -41.40
C ALA A 278 -29.44 -8.98 -42.89
N ALA A 279 -29.36 -10.27 -43.25
CA ALA A 279 -29.77 -10.80 -44.55
C ALA A 279 -30.24 -12.26 -44.41
N ASP A 280 -31.23 -12.66 -45.21
CA ASP A 280 -31.95 -13.94 -45.12
C ASP A 280 -31.18 -15.18 -45.64
N GLY A 281 -31.70 -16.37 -45.28
CA GLY A 281 -31.78 -17.46 -46.28
C GLY A 281 -31.17 -18.84 -45.96
N LYS A 282 -31.97 -19.72 -45.32
CA LYS A 282 -32.14 -21.17 -45.61
C LYS A 282 -30.92 -22.13 -45.60
N PRO A 283 -30.92 -23.21 -44.77
CA PRO A 283 -29.86 -24.23 -44.78
C PRO A 283 -30.07 -25.35 -45.81
N PRO A 284 -28.99 -25.76 -46.53
CA PRO A 284 -28.54 -27.17 -46.65
C PRO A 284 -26.99 -27.30 -46.65
N ALA A 285 -26.31 -28.46 -46.55
CA ALA A 285 -26.63 -29.85 -46.19
C ALA A 285 -25.32 -30.60 -45.74
N LYS A 286 -25.35 -31.94 -45.62
CA LYS A 286 -24.23 -32.81 -45.15
C LYS A 286 -23.23 -33.21 -46.26
N ARG A 287 -21.93 -33.32 -45.92
CA ARG A 287 -20.95 -34.44 -46.13
C ARG A 287 -19.52 -33.86 -45.96
N LEU A 288 -18.60 -34.34 -45.10
CA LEU A 288 -17.98 -35.66 -44.88
C LEU A 288 -16.73 -35.94 -45.77
N CYS A 289 -15.56 -36.01 -45.10
CA CYS A 289 -14.33 -36.77 -45.39
C CYS A 289 -13.19 -36.25 -46.32
N CYS A 290 -11.97 -36.35 -45.76
CA CYS A 290 -10.63 -36.63 -46.34
C CYS A 290 -9.96 -35.53 -47.19
N ALA A 291 -8.64 -35.30 -47.08
CA ALA A 291 -7.55 -36.22 -46.72
C ALA A 291 -6.72 -35.83 -45.48
#